data_AF-A0A1H6TTE1-F1
#
_entry.id   AF-A0A1H6TTE1-F1
#
_cell.length_a   1.000
_cell.length_b   1.000
_cell.length_c   1.000
_cell.angle_alpha   90.00
_cell.angle_beta   90.00
_cell.angle_gamma   90.00
#
_symmetry.space_group_name_H-M   'P 1'
#
loop_
_entity.id
_entity.type
_entity.pdbx_description
1 polymer ?
#
loop_
_entity_poly.entity_id
_entity_poly.type
_entity_poly.pdbx_seq_one_letter_code
_entity_poly.pdbx_strand_id
1 'polypeptide(L)'
;MTVPQPQDTRPPSPAGPAPRRLSFLTLPLMIGLVYNSLSLLTIPFSGEVIGDMVAEYSRVSGVALPALSPSLIQTALWISFVLTAILILWLYFTRRAVLEGRSWGRVSSIVLAVLSLLLFPFGTVLGVFMLIGAFDRDVVAYTRR
;
A
#
# COMPACT_ATOMS: atom_id res chain seq x y z
N MET A 1 -24.34 37.23 33.12
CA MET A 1 -24.37 35.83 32.66
C MET A 1 -23.35 35.68 31.55
N THR A 2 -22.19 35.12 31.84
CA THR A 2 -21.14 34.83 30.84
C THR A 2 -21.45 33.50 30.17
N VAL A 3 -21.79 33.54 28.89
CA VAL A 3 -22.03 32.33 28.08
C VAL A 3 -20.70 31.58 27.91
N PRO A 4 -20.60 30.29 28.27
CA PRO A 4 -19.40 29.50 28.04
C PRO A 4 -19.18 29.33 26.54
N GLN A 5 -18.01 29.72 26.06
CA GLN A 5 -17.61 29.54 24.66
C GLN A 5 -17.44 28.03 24.39
N PRO A 6 -17.99 27.47 23.30
CA PRO A 6 -17.79 26.07 22.94
C PRO A 6 -16.31 25.81 22.71
N GLN A 7 -15.72 24.88 23.45
CA GLN A 7 -14.35 24.44 23.23
C GLN A 7 -14.26 23.80 21.85
N ASP A 8 -13.42 24.40 20.99
CA ASP A 8 -13.15 23.94 19.62
C ASP A 8 -12.41 22.59 19.71
N THR A 9 -13.11 21.48 19.54
CA THR A 9 -12.58 20.09 19.67
C THR A 9 -11.75 19.65 18.45
N ARG A 10 -11.27 20.60 17.64
CA ARG A 10 -10.47 20.26 16.45
C ARG A 10 -9.14 19.64 16.88
N PRO A 11 -8.79 18.44 16.38
CA PRO A 11 -7.50 17.84 16.69
C PRO A 11 -6.37 18.81 16.29
N PRO A 12 -5.32 18.93 17.12
CA PRO A 12 -4.28 19.93 16.90
C PRO A 12 -3.58 19.68 15.57
N SER A 13 -3.79 20.58 14.60
CA SER A 13 -3.10 20.58 13.31
C SER A 13 -1.58 20.58 13.53
N PRO A 14 -0.77 19.87 12.70
CA PRO A 14 0.69 19.89 12.82
C PRO A 14 1.22 21.33 12.84
N ALA A 15 2.04 21.63 13.84
CA ALA A 15 2.63 22.95 14.05
C ALA A 15 3.78 23.15 13.06
N GLY A 16 3.46 23.47 11.81
CA GLY A 16 4.44 23.83 10.79
C GLY A 16 4.05 23.38 9.38
N PRO A 17 4.63 24.00 8.35
CA PRO A 17 4.45 23.57 6.97
C PRO A 17 5.00 22.15 6.77
N ALA A 18 4.34 21.35 5.92
CA ALA A 18 4.77 19.98 5.63
C ALA A 18 6.19 19.95 5.03
N PRO A 19 7.09 19.05 5.50
CA PRO A 19 8.46 19.01 5.01
C PRO A 19 8.49 18.56 3.54
N ARG A 20 9.38 19.15 2.73
CA ARG A 20 9.50 18.84 1.29
C ARG A 20 9.75 17.35 1.04
N ARG A 21 10.52 16.72 1.92
CA ARG A 21 10.87 15.29 1.84
C ARG A 21 9.74 14.35 2.26
N LEU A 22 8.61 14.86 2.75
CA LEU A 22 7.39 14.07 2.97
C LEU A 22 6.89 13.42 1.66
N SER A 23 7.18 14.06 0.52
CA SER A 23 6.90 13.53 -0.82
C SER A 23 7.56 12.17 -1.08
N PHE A 24 8.68 11.86 -0.43
CA PHE A 24 9.36 10.57 -0.59
C PHE A 24 8.59 9.41 0.05
N LEU A 25 7.66 9.72 0.97
CA LEU A 25 6.70 8.76 1.49
C LEU A 25 5.39 8.80 0.71
N THR A 26 4.82 9.99 0.54
CA THR A 26 3.45 10.13 0.05
C THR A 26 3.31 9.85 -1.44
N LEU A 27 4.34 10.11 -2.25
CA LEU A 27 4.30 9.83 -3.68
C LEU A 27 4.37 8.31 -3.95
N PRO A 28 5.33 7.54 -3.41
CA PRO A 28 5.31 6.08 -3.55
C PRO A 28 4.03 5.42 -3.01
N LEU A 29 3.53 5.86 -1.85
CA LEU A 29 2.27 5.37 -1.30
C LEU A 29 1.10 5.65 -2.24
N MET A 30 1.07 6.80 -2.90
CA MET A 30 0.04 7.16 -3.86
C MET A 30 0.15 6.34 -5.15
N ILE A 31 1.36 6.12 -5.66
CA ILE A 31 1.61 5.24 -6.81
C ILE A 31 1.12 3.82 -6.49
N GLY A 32 1.51 3.29 -5.33
CA GLY A 32 1.07 1.98 -4.85
C GLY A 32 -0.44 1.89 -4.70
N LEU A 33 -1.08 2.94 -4.15
CA LEU A 33 -2.53 2.98 -4.00
C LEU A 33 -3.23 2.91 -5.37
N VAL A 34 -2.82 3.73 -6.33
CA VAL A 34 -3.40 3.75 -7.68
C VAL A 34 -3.18 2.41 -8.38
N TYR A 35 -1.95 1.90 -8.36
CA TYR A 35 -1.60 0.62 -8.97
C TYR A 35 -2.45 -0.54 -8.40
N ASN A 36 -2.53 -0.66 -7.07
CA ASN A 36 -3.31 -1.74 -6.45
C ASN A 36 -4.81 -1.55 -6.68
N SER A 37 -5.31 -0.33 -6.73
CA SER A 37 -6.73 -0.06 -7.04
C SER A 37 -7.08 -0.48 -8.47
N LEU A 38 -6.20 -0.22 -9.43
CA LEU A 38 -6.35 -0.71 -10.80
C LEU A 38 -6.26 -2.23 -10.86
N SER A 39 -5.30 -2.83 -10.15
CA SER A 39 -5.16 -4.29 -10.07
C SER A 39 -6.40 -4.95 -9.46
N LEU A 40 -7.03 -4.35 -8.45
CA LEU A 40 -8.23 -4.90 -7.82
C LEU A 40 -9.39 -5.02 -8.84
N LEU A 41 -9.50 -4.06 -9.76
CA LEU A 41 -10.52 -4.06 -10.82
C LEU A 41 -10.30 -5.20 -11.84
N THR A 42 -9.07 -5.68 -12.02
CA THR A 42 -8.75 -6.74 -12.98
C THR A 42 -8.88 -8.15 -12.40
N ILE A 43 -8.94 -8.30 -11.07
CA ILE A 43 -8.99 -9.61 -10.40
C ILE A 43 -10.15 -10.48 -10.91
N PRO A 44 -11.41 -10.01 -11.01
CA PRO A 44 -12.52 -10.86 -11.43
C PRO A 44 -12.34 -11.48 -12.83
N PHE A 45 -11.53 -10.84 -13.68
CA PHE A 45 -11.28 -11.25 -15.06
C PHE A 45 -10.02 -12.11 -15.21
N SER A 46 -9.27 -12.35 -14.13
CA SER A 46 -7.98 -13.03 -14.19
C SER A 46 -8.09 -14.57 -14.23
N GLY A 47 -9.29 -15.13 -14.10
CA GLY A 47 -9.50 -16.58 -14.01
C GLY A 47 -9.00 -17.36 -15.23
N GLU A 48 -9.35 -16.91 -16.43
CA GLU A 48 -8.90 -17.53 -17.69
C GLU A 48 -7.38 -17.44 -17.84
N VAL A 49 -6.81 -16.27 -17.54
CA VAL A 49 -5.36 -16.02 -17.61
C VAL A 49 -4.59 -16.98 -16.70
N ILE A 50 -5.09 -17.25 -15.49
CA ILE A 50 -4.46 -18.21 -14.56
C ILE A 50 -4.46 -19.63 -15.16
N GLY A 51 -5.56 -20.04 -15.77
CA GLY A 51 -5.67 -21.34 -16.44
C GLY A 51 -4.68 -21.48 -17.60
N ASP A 52 -4.63 -20.47 -18.47
CA ASP A 52 -3.73 -20.41 -19.62
C ASP A 52 -2.27 -20.43 -19.19
N MET A 53 -1.91 -19.71 -18.11
CA MET A 53 -0.56 -19.72 -17.57
C MET A 53 -0.14 -21.09 -17.04
N VAL A 54 -1.03 -21.83 -16.37
CA VAL A 54 -0.73 -23.19 -15.90
C VAL A 54 -0.57 -24.17 -17.07
N ALA A 55 -1.40 -24.03 -18.10
CA ALA A 55 -1.30 -24.83 -19.32
C ALA A 55 0.02 -24.57 -20.06
N GLU A 56 0.39 -23.29 -20.23
CA GLU A 56 1.65 -22.91 -20.87
C GLU A 56 2.86 -23.35 -20.03
N TYR A 57 2.81 -23.20 -18.71
CA TYR A 57 3.86 -23.70 -17.82
C TYR A 57 4.02 -25.22 -17.94
N SER A 58 2.92 -25.97 -18.01
CA SER A 58 2.97 -27.43 -18.20
C SER A 58 3.62 -27.79 -19.54
N ARG A 59 3.33 -27.02 -20.59
CA ARG A 59 3.93 -27.19 -21.92
C ARG A 59 5.44 -26.94 -21.91
N VAL A 60 5.88 -25.84 -21.28
CA VAL A 60 7.28 -25.41 -21.29
C VAL A 60 8.15 -26.23 -20.33
N SER A 61 7.61 -26.62 -19.17
CA SER A 61 8.34 -27.42 -18.18
C SER A 61 8.39 -28.92 -18.52
N GLY A 62 7.52 -29.38 -19.42
CA GLY A 62 7.35 -30.81 -19.72
C GLY A 62 6.69 -31.59 -18.57
N VAL A 63 6.28 -30.91 -17.49
CA VAL A 63 5.59 -31.50 -16.35
C VAL A 63 4.10 -31.31 -16.55
N ALA A 64 3.35 -32.41 -16.64
CA ALA A 64 1.90 -32.36 -16.71
C ALA A 64 1.33 -31.92 -15.36
N LEU A 65 0.97 -30.64 -15.22
CA LEU A 65 0.25 -30.18 -14.05
C LEU A 65 -1.23 -30.51 -14.19
N PRO A 66 -1.90 -30.92 -13.09
CA PRO A 66 -3.34 -31.10 -13.09
C PRO A 66 -4.03 -29.76 -13.39
N ALA A 67 -5.09 -29.81 -14.19
CA ALA A 67 -5.93 -28.64 -14.44
C ALA A 67 -6.50 -28.11 -13.12
N LEU A 68 -6.45 -26.79 -12.93
CA LEU A 68 -7.01 -26.16 -11.74
C LEU A 68 -8.53 -26.29 -11.75
N SER A 69 -9.12 -26.74 -10.64
CA SER A 69 -10.58 -26.78 -10.53
C SER A 69 -11.15 -25.35 -10.53
N PRO A 70 -12.36 -25.13 -11.09
CA PRO A 70 -13.00 -23.80 -11.06
C PRO A 70 -13.17 -23.25 -9.65
N SER A 71 -13.44 -24.12 -8.68
CA SER A 71 -13.54 -23.75 -7.27
C SER A 71 -12.23 -23.21 -6.71
N LEU A 72 -11.09 -23.84 -7.04
CA LEU A 72 -9.78 -23.41 -6.57
C LEU A 72 -9.39 -22.05 -7.17
N ILE A 73 -9.67 -21.84 -8.46
CA ILE A 73 -9.48 -20.53 -9.12
C ILE A 73 -10.33 -19.47 -8.41
N GLN A 74 -11.62 -19.74 -8.19
CA GLN A 74 -12.51 -18.80 -7.53
C GLN A 74 -12.06 -18.47 -6.10
N THR A 75 -11.62 -19.46 -5.33
CA THR A 75 -11.05 -19.24 -4.00
C THR A 75 -9.80 -18.37 -4.05
N ALA A 76 -8.87 -18.65 -4.98
CA ALA A 76 -7.67 -17.85 -5.15
C ALA A 76 -7.99 -16.39 -5.54
N LEU A 77 -8.98 -16.17 -6.42
CA LEU A 77 -9.44 -14.83 -6.79
C LEU A 77 -10.04 -14.08 -5.60
N TRP A 78 -10.86 -14.74 -4.78
CA TRP A 78 -11.42 -14.12 -3.57
C TRP A 78 -10.37 -13.78 -2.52
N ILE A 79 -9.42 -14.69 -2.28
CA ILE A 79 -8.29 -14.43 -1.37
C ILE A 79 -7.50 -13.23 -1.89
N SER A 80 -7.16 -13.21 -3.19
CA SER A 80 -6.44 -12.11 -3.82
C SER A 80 -7.20 -10.80 -3.72
N PHE A 81 -8.52 -10.81 -3.93
CA PHE A 81 -9.39 -9.65 -3.77
C PHE A 81 -9.33 -9.09 -2.34
N VAL A 82 -9.53 -9.94 -1.33
CA VAL A 82 -9.54 -9.52 0.07
C VAL A 82 -8.18 -8.98 0.49
N LEU A 83 -7.09 -9.68 0.15
CA LEU A 83 -5.73 -9.23 0.47
C LEU A 83 -5.40 -7.90 -0.21
N THR A 84 -5.77 -7.75 -1.48
CA THR A 84 -5.54 -6.51 -2.23
C THR A 84 -6.37 -5.36 -1.65
N ALA A 85 -7.64 -5.60 -1.28
CA ALA A 85 -8.49 -4.61 -0.63
C ALA A 85 -7.92 -4.16 0.73
N ILE A 86 -7.45 -5.10 1.55
CA ILE A 86 -6.77 -4.79 2.83
C ILE A 86 -5.52 -3.96 2.58
N LEU A 87 -4.70 -4.33 1.59
CA LEU A 87 -3.50 -3.58 1.23
C LEU A 87 -3.82 -2.15 0.77
N ILE A 88 -4.85 -1.96 -0.05
CA ILE A 88 -5.33 -0.64 -0.49
C ILE A 88 -5.73 0.22 0.72
N LEU A 89 -6.51 -0.34 1.64
CA LEU A 89 -6.89 0.36 2.87
C LEU A 89 -5.66 0.72 3.70
N TRP A 90 -4.71 -0.21 3.86
CA TRP A 90 -3.49 0.04 4.60
C TRP A 90 -2.64 1.14 3.97
N LEU A 91 -2.49 1.15 2.64
CA LEU A 91 -1.80 2.21 1.89
C LEU A 91 -2.49 3.57 2.09
N TYR A 92 -3.81 3.60 1.95
CA TYR A 92 -4.62 4.82 2.12
C TYR A 92 -4.48 5.40 3.53
N PHE A 93 -4.69 4.57 4.56
CA PHE A 93 -4.60 4.99 5.95
C PHE A 93 -3.18 5.39 6.34
N THR A 94 -2.17 4.69 5.84
CA THR A 94 -0.76 5.05 6.05
C THR A 94 -0.44 6.41 5.44
N ARG A 95 -0.85 6.64 4.18
CA ARG A 95 -0.65 7.94 3.53
C ARG A 95 -1.32 9.07 4.31
N ARG A 96 -2.58 8.86 4.73
CA ARG A 96 -3.32 9.84 5.52
C ARG A 96 -2.63 10.13 6.85
N ALA A 97 -2.18 9.11 7.56
CA ALA A 97 -1.47 9.25 8.82
C ALA A 97 -0.14 10.00 8.68
N VAL A 98 0.62 9.72 7.61
CA VAL A 98 1.85 10.46 7.29
C VAL A 98 1.55 11.93 7.02
N LEU A 99 0.49 12.24 6.26
CA LEU A 99 0.07 13.62 6.01
C LEU A 99 -0.39 14.35 7.29
N GLU A 100 -1.07 13.65 8.18
CA GLU A 100 -1.50 14.17 9.50
C GLU A 100 -0.35 14.28 10.51
N GLY A 101 0.86 13.82 10.19
CA GLY A 101 2.02 13.87 11.09
C GLY A 101 1.98 12.83 12.22
N ARG A 102 1.25 11.73 12.03
CA ARG A 102 1.12 10.66 13.02
C ARG A 102 2.29 9.68 12.95
N SER A 103 2.85 9.34 14.10
CA SER A 103 4.00 8.45 14.26
C SER A 103 3.80 7.04 13.73
N TRP A 104 2.61 6.46 13.92
CA TRP A 104 2.30 5.14 13.37
C TRP A 104 2.28 5.14 11.83
N GLY A 105 1.98 6.27 11.19
CA GLY A 105 2.02 6.40 9.73
C GLY A 105 3.44 6.19 9.17
N ARG A 106 4.44 6.72 9.87
CA ARG A 106 5.85 6.49 9.52
C ARG A 106 6.24 5.02 9.70
N VAL A 107 5.85 4.41 10.82
CA VAL A 107 6.15 2.98 11.09
C VAL A 107 5.53 2.09 10.01
N SER A 108 4.24 2.29 9.69
CA SER A 108 3.59 1.58 8.59
C SER A 108 4.28 1.80 7.24
N SER A 109 4.75 3.02 6.97
CA SER A 109 5.50 3.32 5.74
C SER A 109 6.81 2.54 5.67
N ILE A 110 7.52 2.35 6.78
CA ILE A 110 8.75 1.53 6.82
C ILE A 110 8.41 0.08 6.51
N VAL A 111 7.36 -0.48 7.11
CA VAL A 111 6.95 -1.88 6.83
C VAL A 111 6.59 -2.06 5.36
N LEU A 112 5.78 -1.16 4.80
CA LEU A 112 5.42 -1.17 3.38
C LEU A 112 6.66 -1.02 2.49
N ALA A 113 7.60 -0.17 2.86
CA ALA A 113 8.83 0.02 2.09
C ALA A 113 9.69 -1.26 2.06
N VAL A 114 9.85 -1.93 3.21
CA VAL A 114 10.58 -3.21 3.31
C VAL A 114 9.90 -4.29 2.48
N LEU A 115 8.58 -4.42 2.57
CA LEU A 115 7.83 -5.38 1.74
C LEU A 115 7.98 -5.05 0.25
N SER A 116 7.97 -3.77 -0.10
CA SER A 116 8.16 -3.30 -1.47
C SER A 116 9.53 -3.66 -2.03
N LEU A 117 10.58 -3.76 -1.19
CA LEU A 117 11.91 -4.17 -1.65
C LEU A 117 11.95 -5.55 -2.30
N LEU A 118 11.02 -6.44 -1.93
CA LEU A 118 10.89 -7.79 -2.48
C LEU A 118 10.33 -7.81 -3.92
N LEU A 119 9.72 -6.71 -4.36
CA LEU A 119 9.04 -6.59 -5.64
C LEU A 119 9.96 -5.92 -6.68
N PHE A 120 10.92 -6.68 -7.20
CA PHE A 120 11.88 -6.16 -8.19
C PHE A 120 11.27 -6.01 -9.59
N PRO A 121 11.58 -4.93 -10.35
CA PRO A 121 12.44 -3.79 -9.98
C PRO A 121 11.69 -2.61 -9.35
N PHE A 122 10.41 -2.44 -9.68
CA PHE A 122 9.67 -1.20 -9.39
C PHE A 122 9.44 -1.00 -7.89
N GLY A 123 9.04 -2.06 -7.19
CA GLY A 123 8.85 -2.00 -5.75
C GLY A 123 10.16 -1.74 -5.01
N THR A 124 11.29 -2.24 -5.51
CA THR A 124 12.60 -1.94 -4.92
C THR A 124 12.90 -0.45 -4.97
N VAL A 125 12.70 0.20 -6.12
CA VAL A 125 12.92 1.64 -6.27
C VAL A 125 12.00 2.42 -5.32
N LEU A 126 10.70 2.11 -5.32
CA LEU A 126 9.72 2.77 -4.44
C LEU A 126 10.06 2.57 -2.96
N GLY A 127 10.43 1.35 -2.58
CA GLY A 127 10.82 1.00 -1.21
C GLY A 127 12.05 1.78 -0.74
N VAL A 128 13.09 1.89 -1.58
CA VAL A 128 14.29 2.68 -1.25
C VAL A 128 13.93 4.14 -1.03
N PHE A 129 13.15 4.76 -1.92
CA PHE A 129 12.72 6.15 -1.75
C PHE A 129 11.90 6.35 -0.45
N MET A 130 11.00 5.42 -0.15
CA MET A 130 10.22 5.46 1.08
C MET A 130 11.11 5.34 2.32
N LEU A 131 12.10 4.46 2.34
CA LEU A 131 13.03 4.32 3.46
C LEU A 131 13.84 5.61 3.67
N ILE A 132 14.34 6.21 2.58
CA ILE A 132 15.05 7.51 2.66
C ILE A 132 14.15 8.56 3.29
N GLY A 133 12.89 8.67 2.85
CA GLY A 133 11.91 9.61 3.42
C GLY A 133 11.58 9.30 4.88
N ALA A 134 11.44 8.03 5.24
CA ALA A 134 11.05 7.61 6.59
C ALA A 134 12.12 7.92 7.65
N PHE A 135 13.40 7.86 7.27
CA PHE A 135 14.52 8.14 8.18
C PHE A 135 15.04 9.58 8.10
N ASP A 136 14.47 10.42 7.23
CA ASP A 136 14.84 11.82 7.11
C ASP A 136 14.48 12.61 8.38
N ARG A 137 15.43 13.42 8.88
CA ARG A 137 15.30 14.11 10.18
C ARG A 137 14.05 15.00 10.25
N ASP A 138 13.72 15.70 9.17
CA ASP A 138 12.58 16.62 9.13
C ASP A 138 11.26 15.84 9.15
N VAL A 139 11.22 14.70 8.44
CA VAL A 139 10.07 13.80 8.43
C VAL A 139 9.87 13.11 9.78
N VAL A 140 10.96 12.69 10.44
CA VAL A 140 10.92 12.13 11.79
C VAL A 140 10.37 13.16 12.79
N ALA A 141 10.86 14.40 12.74
CA ALA A 141 10.37 15.47 13.61
C ALA A 141 8.89 15.77 13.36
N TYR A 142 8.47 15.81 12.09
CA TYR A 142 7.08 16.03 11.68
C TYR A 142 6.13 14.93 12.15
N THR A 143 6.57 13.67 12.06
CA THR A 143 5.77 12.47 12.40
C THR A 143 5.90 12.03 13.86
N ARG A 144 6.32 12.90 14.79
CA ARG A 144 6.57 12.50 16.18
C ARG A 144 5.32 12.51 17.08
N ARG A 145 4.16 12.97 16.58
CA ARG A 145 2.89 13.02 17.31
C ARG A 145 2.17 11.66 17.33
#